data_AF-A0A972R397-F1
#
_entry.id   AF-A0A972R397-F1
#
_cell.length_a   1.000
_cell.length_b   1.000
_cell.length_c   1.000
_cell.angle_alpha   90.00
_cell.angle_beta   90.00
_cell.angle_gamma   90.00
#
_symmetry.space_group_name_H-M   'P 1'
#
loop_
_entity.id
_entity.type
_entity.pdbx_description
1 polymer ?
#
loop_
_entity_poly.entity_id
_entity_poly.type
_entity_poly.pdbx_seq_one_letter_code
_entity_poly.pdbx_strand_id
1 'polypeptide(L)'
;MYGIFSWFTDWSNSFQPSFEQMYFGYNYWERPIDMNNLFVQRSPAFYVTNITTPVLILHGTKDKYTNLANSQEMYQALKELGREVEFVVYDGEGHGLRRKPANYHDSIERALVWFFKYLRVEEN
;
A
#
# COMPACT_ATOMS: atom_id res chain seq x y z
N MET A 1 -5.30 -2.02 4.54
CA MET A 1 -3.95 -1.94 5.16
C MET A 1 -3.00 -1.25 4.18
N TYR A 2 -1.94 -0.58 4.65
CA TYR A 2 -0.92 0.08 3.82
C TYR A 2 0.20 -0.89 3.40
N GLY A 3 1.01 -0.51 2.42
CA GLY A 3 2.13 -1.31 1.94
C GLY A 3 2.86 -0.67 0.76
N ILE A 4 4.00 -1.26 0.38
CA ILE A 4 4.77 -0.84 -0.79
C ILE A 4 4.01 -1.26 -2.05
N PHE A 5 3.58 -0.28 -2.84
CA PHE A 5 2.88 -0.50 -4.11
C PHE A 5 3.83 -0.45 -5.30
N SER A 6 4.84 0.41 -5.22
CA SER A 6 5.89 0.58 -6.22
C SER A 6 7.23 0.75 -5.50
N TRP A 7 8.19 -0.14 -5.79
CA TRP A 7 9.55 -0.03 -5.26
C TRP A 7 10.28 1.22 -5.76
N PHE A 8 9.85 1.80 -6.89
CA PHE A 8 10.36 3.07 -7.39
C PHE A 8 9.87 4.24 -6.52
N THR A 9 8.58 4.23 -6.19
CA THR A 9 7.94 5.22 -5.32
C THR A 9 8.48 5.11 -3.90
N ASP A 10 8.67 3.90 -3.39
CA ASP A 10 9.21 3.66 -2.05
C ASP A 10 10.64 4.18 -1.93
N TRP A 11 11.54 3.77 -2.83
CA TRP A 11 12.92 4.27 -2.87
C TRP A 11 12.99 5.80 -2.90
N SER A 12 12.11 6.45 -3.65
CA SER A 12 12.11 7.91 -3.80
C SER A 12 11.62 8.67 -2.56
N ASN A 13 10.80 8.03 -1.71
CA ASN A 13 10.04 8.71 -0.66
C ASN A 13 10.22 8.11 0.75
N SER A 14 10.94 7.00 0.86
CA SER A 14 11.29 6.34 2.12
C SER A 14 12.43 7.09 2.82
N PHE A 15 12.43 7.05 4.14
CA PHE A 15 13.54 7.52 4.98
C PHE A 15 14.77 6.61 4.89
N GLN A 16 14.63 5.41 4.34
CA GLN A 16 15.71 4.44 4.18
C GLN A 16 15.86 3.96 2.72
N PRO A 17 16.27 4.84 1.78
CA PRO A 17 16.40 4.49 0.36
C PRO A 17 17.55 3.52 0.04
N SER A 18 18.39 3.19 1.03
CA SER A 18 19.41 2.14 0.88
C SER A 18 18.84 0.73 1.07
N PHE A 19 17.61 0.61 1.59
CA PHE A 19 16.98 -0.67 1.87
C PHE A 19 16.75 -1.46 0.59
N GLU A 20 16.30 -0.82 -0.49
CA GLU A 20 16.00 -1.48 -1.76
C GLU A 20 17.27 -2.03 -2.41
N GLN A 21 18.37 -1.28 -2.38
CA GLN A 21 19.68 -1.78 -2.84
C GLN A 21 20.15 -2.95 -2.00
N MET A 22 20.00 -2.89 -0.66
CA MET A 22 20.34 -4.00 0.23
C MET A 22 19.48 -5.24 -0.06
N TYR A 23 18.18 -5.04 -0.30
CA TYR A 23 17.19 -6.11 -0.46
C TYR A 23 17.30 -6.79 -1.83
N PHE A 24 17.52 -6.03 -2.91
CA PHE A 24 17.62 -6.55 -4.29
C PHE A 24 19.05 -6.78 -4.77
N GLY A 25 20.05 -6.22 -4.08
CA GLY A 25 21.47 -6.30 -4.43
C GLY A 25 21.89 -5.34 -5.55
N TYR A 26 21.01 -4.45 -5.99
CA TYR A 26 21.27 -3.40 -6.99
C TYR A 26 20.15 -2.35 -6.94
N ASN A 27 20.42 -1.16 -7.47
CA ASN A 27 19.44 -0.10 -7.70
C ASN A 27 18.78 -0.26 -9.07
N TYR A 28 17.54 0.20 -9.22
CA TYR A 28 16.76 -0.05 -10.44
C TYR A 28 17.44 0.43 -11.73
N TRP A 29 18.21 1.52 -11.70
CA TRP A 29 18.93 2.07 -12.87
C TRP A 29 20.16 1.26 -13.28
N GLU A 30 20.63 0.32 -12.46
CA GLU A 30 21.79 -0.52 -12.79
C GLU A 30 21.45 -1.64 -13.78
N ARG A 31 20.17 -1.83 -14.09
CA ARG A 31 19.66 -2.83 -15.04
C ARG A 31 18.58 -2.23 -15.94
N PRO A 32 18.31 -2.81 -17.12
CA PRO A 32 17.16 -2.43 -17.93
C PRO A 32 15.86 -2.43 -17.10
N ILE A 33 15.01 -1.43 -17.32
CA ILE A 33 13.68 -1.37 -16.68
C ILE A 33 12.71 -2.17 -17.53
N ASP A 34 12.67 -3.47 -17.28
CA ASP A 34 11.79 -4.43 -17.96
C ASP A 34 11.26 -5.48 -16.96
N MET A 35 10.54 -6.49 -17.47
CA MET A 35 9.99 -7.57 -16.63
C MET A 35 11.06 -8.51 -16.03
N ASN A 36 12.35 -8.37 -16.37
CA ASN A 36 13.45 -9.08 -15.70
C ASN A 36 14.04 -8.29 -14.52
N ASN A 37 13.66 -7.02 -14.36
CA ASN A 37 14.07 -6.17 -13.25
C ASN A 37 13.25 -6.50 -11.99
N LEU A 38 13.93 -6.71 -10.85
CA LEU A 38 13.27 -7.07 -9.59
C LEU A 38 12.37 -5.95 -9.07
N PHE A 39 12.71 -4.68 -9.30
CA PHE A 39 11.86 -3.56 -8.91
C PHE A 39 10.52 -3.62 -9.66
N VAL A 40 10.52 -4.03 -10.93
CA VAL A 40 9.29 -4.21 -11.73
C VAL A 40 8.54 -5.46 -11.26
N GLN A 41 9.20 -6.62 -11.21
CA GLN A 41 8.59 -7.90 -10.84
C GLN A 41 7.98 -7.91 -9.44
N ARG A 42 8.57 -7.16 -8.50
CA ARG A 42 8.15 -7.15 -7.09
C ARG A 42 7.26 -5.98 -6.73
N SER A 43 6.95 -5.09 -7.68
CA SER A 43 6.02 -3.97 -7.46
C SER A 43 4.60 -4.39 -7.83
N PRO A 44 3.66 -4.42 -6.87
CA PRO A 44 2.25 -4.65 -7.17
C PRO A 44 1.65 -3.74 -8.25
N ALA A 45 2.20 -2.53 -8.44
CA ALA A 45 1.78 -1.58 -9.47
C ALA A 45 1.70 -2.18 -10.88
N PHE A 46 2.64 -3.05 -11.27
CA PHE A 46 2.64 -3.67 -12.61
C PHE A 46 1.61 -4.82 -12.76
N TYR A 47 0.92 -5.17 -11.68
CA TYR A 47 -0.12 -6.21 -11.65
C TYR A 47 -1.47 -5.65 -11.22
N VAL A 48 -1.62 -4.32 -11.13
CA VAL A 48 -2.81 -3.66 -10.56
C VAL A 48 -4.11 -4.04 -11.28
N THR A 49 -4.06 -4.34 -12.58
CA THR A 49 -5.24 -4.78 -13.36
C THR A 49 -5.84 -6.09 -12.87
N ASN A 50 -5.01 -6.94 -12.24
CA ASN A 50 -5.42 -8.24 -11.70
C ASN A 50 -6.14 -8.11 -10.35
N ILE A 51 -6.11 -6.93 -9.72
CA ILE A 51 -6.82 -6.67 -8.47
C ILE A 51 -8.30 -6.47 -8.82
N THR A 52 -9.12 -7.47 -8.51
CA THR A 52 -10.59 -7.44 -8.70
C THR A 52 -11.36 -7.46 -7.38
N THR A 53 -10.71 -7.83 -6.29
CA THR A 53 -11.31 -7.87 -4.95
C THR A 53 -11.43 -6.45 -4.39
N PRO A 54 -12.53 -6.11 -3.69
CA PRO A 54 -12.65 -4.84 -2.97
C PRO A 54 -11.47 -4.59 -2.02
N VAL A 55 -10.87 -3.39 -2.10
CA VAL A 55 -9.69 -3.01 -1.29
C VAL A 55 -10.00 -1.88 -0.31
N LEU A 56 -9.66 -2.09 0.97
CA LEU A 56 -9.59 -1.03 1.97
C LEU A 56 -8.12 -0.66 2.25
N ILE A 57 -7.77 0.60 2.00
CA ILE A 57 -6.46 1.18 2.27
C ILE A 57 -6.58 2.09 3.50
N LEU A 58 -5.73 1.86 4.50
CA LEU A 58 -5.67 2.63 5.75
C LEU A 58 -4.22 3.07 5.91
N HIS A 59 -3.92 4.37 6.03
CA HIS A 59 -2.52 4.86 6.05
C HIS A 59 -2.37 6.13 6.89
N GLY A 60 -1.29 6.26 7.67
CA GLY A 60 -0.95 7.48 8.41
C GLY A 60 -0.18 8.54 7.60
N THR A 61 -0.42 9.83 7.84
CA THR A 61 0.25 10.93 7.08
C THR A 61 1.73 11.12 7.39
N LYS A 62 2.24 10.49 8.46
CA LYS A 62 3.62 10.61 8.94
C LYS A 62 4.35 9.26 8.87
N ASP A 63 3.88 8.32 8.05
CA ASP A 63 4.66 7.13 7.71
C ASP A 63 5.88 7.56 6.89
N LYS A 64 7.06 7.31 7.44
CA LYS A 64 8.35 7.64 6.82
C LYS A 64 9.01 6.42 6.18
N TYR A 65 8.54 5.21 6.46
CA TYR A 65 9.13 3.97 5.97
C TYR A 65 8.44 3.51 4.70
N THR A 66 7.12 3.54 4.69
CA THR A 66 6.31 3.28 3.50
C THR A 66 5.49 4.52 3.24
N ASN A 67 6.01 5.43 2.42
CA ASN A 67 5.40 6.74 2.25
C ASN A 67 3.94 6.66 1.76
N LEU A 68 3.10 7.60 2.21
CA LEU A 68 1.70 7.76 1.78
C LEU A 68 1.52 7.72 0.26
N ALA A 69 2.53 8.19 -0.49
CA ALA A 69 2.57 8.13 -1.96
C ALA A 69 2.27 6.75 -2.53
N ASN A 70 2.76 5.66 -1.91
CA ASN A 70 2.46 4.29 -2.36
C ASN A 70 0.95 3.99 -2.32
N SER A 71 0.28 4.37 -1.23
CA SER A 71 -1.17 4.17 -1.10
C SER A 71 -1.98 5.11 -1.99
N GLN A 72 -1.51 6.34 -2.21
CA GLN A 72 -2.12 7.26 -3.16
C GLN A 72 -2.05 6.70 -4.59
N GLU A 73 -0.91 6.18 -5.00
CA GLU A 73 -0.71 5.58 -6.32
C GLU A 73 -1.66 4.38 -6.53
N MET A 74 -1.72 3.46 -5.55
CA MET A 74 -2.64 2.32 -5.59
C MET A 74 -4.11 2.75 -5.63
N TYR A 75 -4.51 3.71 -4.79
CA TYR A 75 -5.89 4.20 -4.75
C TYR A 75 -6.32 4.79 -6.09
N GLN A 76 -5.48 5.65 -6.69
CA GLN A 76 -5.80 6.27 -7.97
C GLN A 76 -5.90 5.22 -9.09
N ALA A 77 -4.95 4.30 -9.16
CA ALA A 77 -4.97 3.24 -10.18
C ALA A 77 -6.23 2.36 -10.07
N LEU A 78 -6.59 1.92 -8.86
CA LEU A 78 -7.80 1.12 -8.65
C LEU A 78 -9.08 1.90 -8.96
N LYS A 79 -9.13 3.17 -8.60
CA LYS A 79 -10.28 4.05 -8.89
C LYS A 79 -10.48 4.25 -10.38
N GLU A 80 -9.41 4.53 -11.13
CA GLU A 80 -9.46 4.68 -12.59
C GLU A 80 -9.87 3.37 -13.30
N LEU A 81 -9.47 2.22 -12.75
CA LEU A 81 -9.90 0.90 -13.22
C LEU A 81 -11.35 0.54 -12.82
N GLY A 82 -12.07 1.43 -12.14
CA GLY A 82 -13.43 1.20 -11.67
C GLY A 82 -13.54 0.08 -10.62
N ARG A 83 -12.47 -0.16 -9.86
CA ARG A 83 -12.47 -1.14 -8.77
C ARG A 83 -13.07 -0.54 -7.50
N GLU A 84 -13.70 -1.41 -6.70
CA GLU A 84 -14.19 -1.04 -5.39
C GLU A 84 -13.00 -0.79 -4.45
N VAL A 85 -12.77 0.47 -4.09
CA VAL A 85 -11.64 0.87 -3.25
C VAL A 85 -12.01 2.00 -2.29
N GLU A 86 -11.68 1.83 -1.01
CA GLU A 86 -11.73 2.90 -0.01
C GLU A 86 -10.32 3.25 0.46
N PHE A 87 -10.06 4.55 0.65
CA PHE A 87 -8.79 5.05 1.16
C PHE A 87 -9.01 6.03 2.31
N VAL A 88 -8.57 5.62 3.49
CA VAL A 88 -8.67 6.40 4.73
C VAL A 88 -7.28 6.82 5.19
N VAL A 89 -7.12 8.12 5.40
CA VAL A 89 -5.86 8.74 5.79
C VAL A 89 -5.96 9.26 7.22
N TYR A 90 -5.04 8.81 8.08
CA TYR A 90 -5.02 9.17 9.50
C TYR A 90 -3.97 10.24 9.76
N ASP A 91 -4.41 11.46 10.04
CA ASP A 91 -3.48 12.56 10.27
C ASP A 91 -2.69 12.41 11.57
N GLY A 92 -1.37 12.55 11.44
CA GLY A 92 -0.40 12.42 12.52
C GLY A 92 0.01 10.99 12.83
N GLU A 93 -0.61 9.96 12.24
CA GLU A 93 -0.20 8.56 12.40
C GLU A 93 1.02 8.22 11.53
N GLY A 94 1.79 7.20 11.95
CA GLY A 94 3.03 6.79 11.29
C GLY A 94 2.92 5.45 10.57
N HIS A 95 4.02 4.67 10.62
CA HIS A 95 4.07 3.27 10.17
C HIS A 95 3.33 2.36 11.15
N GLY A 96 2.01 2.49 11.10
CA GLY A 96 1.05 1.93 12.04
C GLY A 96 0.22 3.03 12.69
N LEU A 97 -1.01 2.67 13.04
CA LEU A 97 -2.02 3.58 13.58
C LEU A 97 -2.07 3.47 15.11
N ARG A 98 -0.98 3.83 15.80
CA ARG A 98 -0.81 3.58 17.24
C ARG A 98 -0.61 4.85 18.07
N ARG A 99 -0.49 6.03 17.46
CA ARG A 99 -0.21 7.27 18.20
C ARG A 99 -1.44 7.80 18.92
N LYS A 100 -2.62 7.68 18.32
CA LYS A 100 -3.89 8.09 18.91
C LYS A 100 -4.77 6.86 19.10
N PRO A 101 -5.17 6.51 20.34
CA PRO A 101 -6.06 5.37 20.59
C PRO A 101 -7.37 5.41 19.79
N ALA A 102 -7.93 6.61 19.57
CA ALA A 102 -9.13 6.80 18.76
C ALA A 102 -8.91 6.39 17.29
N ASN A 103 -7.76 6.72 16.70
CA ASN A 103 -7.43 6.33 15.33
C ASN A 103 -7.24 4.81 15.22
N TYR A 104 -6.58 4.20 16.21
CA TYR A 104 -6.45 2.76 16.29
C TYR A 104 -7.81 2.07 16.32
N HIS A 105 -8.70 2.52 17.19
CA HIS A 105 -10.07 2.00 17.30
C HIS A 105 -10.84 2.14 15.99
N ASP A 106 -10.90 3.35 15.41
CA ASP A 106 -11.58 3.59 14.12
C ASP A 106 -11.01 2.70 13.00
N SER A 107 -9.68 2.49 12.96
CA SER A 107 -9.07 1.62 11.96
C SER A 107 -9.51 0.16 12.05
N ILE A 108 -9.70 -0.35 13.28
CA ILE A 108 -10.21 -1.70 13.52
C ILE A 108 -11.68 -1.78 13.13
N GLU A 109 -12.47 -0.80 13.56
CA GLU A 109 -13.90 -0.73 13.27
C GLU A 109 -14.17 -0.71 11.76
N ARG A 110 -13.45 0.12 11.00
CA ARG A 110 -13.53 0.14 9.54
C ARG A 110 -13.14 -1.18 8.90
N ALA A 111 -12.07 -1.81 9.40
CA ALA A 111 -11.66 -3.11 8.89
C ALA A 111 -12.75 -4.17 9.13
N LEU A 112 -13.35 -4.19 10.32
CA LEU A 112 -14.46 -5.10 10.64
C LEU A 112 -15.68 -4.84 9.75
N VAL A 113 -16.11 -3.59 9.60
CA VAL A 113 -17.23 -3.20 8.72
C VAL A 113 -16.95 -3.62 7.27
N TRP A 114 -15.72 -3.40 6.79
CA TRP A 114 -15.31 -3.82 5.46
C TRP A 114 -15.39 -5.32 5.26
N PHE A 115 -14.90 -6.08 6.24
CA PHE A 115 -15.00 -7.54 6.23
C PHE A 115 -16.46 -8.00 6.28
N PHE A 116 -17.31 -7.43 7.15
CA PHE A 116 -18.73 -7.79 7.16
C PHE A 116 -19.45 -7.48 5.86
N LYS A 117 -19.05 -6.42 5.15
CA LYS A 117 -19.63 -6.05 3.85
C LYS A 117 -19.24 -7.02 2.73
N TYR A 118 -18.01 -7.53 2.74
CA TYR A 118 -17.44 -8.25 1.58
C TYR A 118 -17.09 -9.71 1.83
N LEU A 119 -16.90 -10.15 3.07
CA LEU A 119 -16.76 -11.55 3.43
C LEU A 119 -18.14 -12.10 3.77
N ARG A 120 -18.60 -13.07 2.97
CA ARG A 120 -19.78 -13.86 3.33
C ARG A 120 -19.37 -14.81 4.46
N VAL A 121 -20.06 -14.74 5.59
CA VAL A 121 -20.01 -15.79 6.60
C VAL A 121 -21.00 -16.85 6.14
N GLU A 122 -20.50 -17.94 5.56
CA GLU A 122 -21.33 -19.13 5.38
C GLU A 122 -21.41 -19.84 6.74
N GLU A 123 -22.61 -19.86 7.33
CA GLU A 123 -22.89 -20.70 8.49
C GLU A 123 -22.93 -22.16 8.00
N ASN A 124 -21.95 -22.96 8.44
CA ASN A 124 -21.95 -24.42 8.28
C ASN A 124 -22.80 -25.08 9.36
#